data_AF-A0A0B7HAX7-F1
#
_entry.id   AF-A0A0B7HAX7-F1
#
_cell.length_a   1.000
_cell.length_b   1.000
_cell.length_c   1.000
_cell.angle_alpha   90.00
_cell.angle_beta   90.00
_cell.angle_gamma   90.00
#
_symmetry.space_group_name_H-M   'P 1'
#
loop_
_entity.id
_entity.type
_entity.pdbx_description
1 polymer ?
#
loop_
_entity_poly.entity_id
_entity_poly.type
_entity_poly.pdbx_seq_one_letter_code
_entity_poly.pdbx_strand_id
1 'polypeptide(L)'
;MGNGNLFLPLNAQIRKKIKKQAGDNVHIVLYEDNVPSEIANELRMCLQDEKHLWETFLSYSETKRKKLIDWIYQSKNEDEKANRIVEIINRISSEK
;
A
#
# COMPACT_ATOMS: atom_id res chain seq x y z
N MET A 1 -24.34 1.80 9.77
CA MET A 1 -23.20 1.01 9.26
C MET A 1 -23.66 -0.44 9.19
N GLY A 2 -23.47 -1.11 8.05
CA GLY A 2 -24.10 -2.41 7.72
C GLY A 2 -25.41 -2.23 6.92
N ASN A 3 -25.66 -3.11 5.94
CA ASN A 3 -26.73 -3.11 4.89
C ASN A 3 -26.31 -2.59 3.49
N GLY A 4 -25.10 -2.87 3.02
CA GLY A 4 -24.67 -2.51 1.65
C GLY A 4 -24.32 -1.03 1.44
N ASN A 5 -24.41 -0.21 2.48
CA ASN A 5 -24.04 1.20 2.44
C ASN A 5 -22.57 1.39 2.85
N LEU A 6 -21.76 1.89 1.92
CA LEU A 6 -20.40 2.38 2.17
C LEU A 6 -20.45 3.74 2.86
N PHE A 7 -19.56 3.96 3.83
CA PHE A 7 -19.48 5.21 4.58
C PHE A 7 -18.05 5.73 4.59
N LEU A 8 -17.86 6.97 4.13
CA LEU A 8 -16.57 7.67 4.15
C LEU A 8 -16.60 8.74 5.26
N PRO A 9 -16.06 8.46 6.46
CA PRO A 9 -16.07 9.44 7.55
C PRO A 9 -15.17 10.63 7.21
N LEU A 10 -15.74 11.83 7.20
CA LEU A 10 -14.99 13.07 7.03
C LEU A 10 -14.61 13.63 8.41
N ASN A 11 -13.31 13.77 8.70
CA ASN A 11 -12.86 14.30 9.99
C ASN A 11 -13.33 15.75 10.22
N ALA A 12 -13.43 16.18 11.48
CA ALA A 12 -13.93 17.52 11.81
C ALA A 12 -13.03 18.66 11.30
N GLN A 13 -11.72 18.43 11.19
CA GLN A 13 -10.76 19.42 10.70
C GLN A 13 -10.98 19.72 9.21
N ILE A 14 -11.18 18.69 8.38
CA ILE A 14 -11.46 18.81 6.95
C ILE A 14 -12.81 19.49 6.76
N ARG A 15 -13.86 19.08 7.50
CA ARG A 15 -15.19 19.75 7.47
C ARG A 15 -15.09 21.26 7.70
N LYS A 16 -14.30 21.69 8.70
CA LYS A 16 -14.04 23.11 8.97
C LYS A 16 -13.32 23.80 7.81
N LYS A 17 -12.31 23.15 7.22
CA LYS A 17 -11.56 23.69 6.07
C LYS A 17 -12.45 23.88 4.84
N ILE A 18 -13.30 22.92 4.51
CA ILE A 18 -14.23 23.01 3.36
C ILE A 18 -15.53 23.75 3.71
N LYS A 19 -15.70 24.17 4.97
CA LYS A 19 -16.90 24.84 5.52
C LYS A 19 -18.19 24.06 5.25
N LYS A 20 -18.17 22.74 5.47
CA LYS A 20 -19.31 21.84 5.29
C LYS A 20 -19.78 21.23 6.61
N GLN A 21 -21.08 21.03 6.73
CA GLN A 21 -21.74 20.43 7.89
C GLN A 21 -22.57 19.20 7.50
N ALA A 22 -23.14 18.53 8.51
CA ALA A 22 -24.00 17.38 8.28
C ALA A 22 -25.21 17.80 7.42
N GLY A 23 -25.46 17.04 6.35
CA GLY A 23 -26.52 17.34 5.37
C GLY A 23 -26.03 18.11 4.13
N ASP A 24 -24.82 18.65 4.13
CA ASP A 24 -24.29 19.32 2.94
C ASP A 24 -23.73 18.33 1.91
N ASN A 25 -23.85 18.70 0.63
CA ASN A 25 -23.19 17.99 -0.45
C ASN A 25 -21.69 18.34 -0.53
N VAL A 26 -20.88 17.30 -0.76
CA VAL A 26 -19.43 17.38 -0.99
C VAL A 26 -19.10 16.81 -2.38
N HIS A 27 -18.09 17.36 -3.03
CA HIS A 27 -17.54 16.81 -4.27
C HIS A 27 -16.31 15.97 -3.93
N ILE A 28 -16.25 14.73 -4.43
CA ILE A 28 -15.17 13.79 -4.19
C ILE A 28 -14.49 13.51 -5.53
N VAL A 29 -13.17 13.63 -5.56
CA VAL A 29 -12.35 13.17 -6.68
C VAL A 29 -11.61 11.92 -6.22
N LEU A 30 -11.85 10.81 -6.92
CA LEU A 30 -11.14 9.56 -6.69
C LEU A 30 -9.97 9.48 -7.67
N TYR A 31 -8.82 9.05 -7.16
CA TYR A 31 -7.67 8.73 -7.98
C TYR A 31 -7.47 7.23 -7.96
N GLU A 32 -7.02 6.70 -9.09
CA GLU A 32 -6.54 5.33 -9.15
C GLU A 32 -5.34 5.18 -8.21
N ASP A 33 -5.38 4.13 -7.40
CA ASP A 33 -4.29 3.76 -6.51
C ASP A 33 -3.18 3.13 -7.35
N ASN A 34 -2.44 3.99 -8.06
CA ASN A 34 -1.33 3.62 -8.91
C ASN A 34 -0.13 3.27 -8.04
N VAL A 35 -0.13 2.05 -7.49
CA VAL A 35 1.15 1.39 -7.23
C VAL A 35 1.76 1.17 -8.62
N PRO A 36 2.84 1.85 -9.00
CA PRO A 36 3.32 1.80 -10.37
C PRO A 36 3.65 0.36 -10.76
N SER A 37 3.13 -0.09 -11.90
CA SER A 37 3.35 -1.46 -12.37
C SER A 37 4.83 -1.81 -12.55
N GLU A 38 5.67 -0.80 -12.81
CA GLU A 38 7.12 -0.93 -12.95
C GLU A 38 7.82 -1.18 -11.60
N ILE A 39 7.34 -0.53 -10.55
CA ILE A 39 7.81 -0.67 -9.16
C ILE A 39 7.55 -2.09 -8.62
N ALA A 40 6.49 -2.75 -9.07
CA ALA A 40 6.24 -4.16 -8.76
C ALA A 40 7.22 -5.11 -9.47
N ASN A 41 7.84 -4.70 -10.58
CA ASN A 41 8.66 -5.60 -11.39
C ASN A 41 10.04 -5.87 -10.78
N GLU A 42 10.75 -4.85 -10.28
CA GLU A 42 12.07 -5.05 -9.64
C GLU A 42 11.96 -5.96 -8.41
N LEU A 43 11.02 -5.66 -7.51
CA LEU A 43 10.75 -6.48 -6.34
C LEU A 43 10.35 -7.90 -6.74
N ARG A 44 9.52 -8.05 -7.76
CA ARG A 44 9.12 -9.37 -8.27
C ARG A 44 10.31 -10.14 -8.82
N MET A 45 11.22 -9.51 -9.56
CA MET A 45 12.43 -10.15 -10.08
C MET A 45 13.29 -10.68 -8.92
N CYS A 46 13.56 -9.84 -7.91
CA CYS A 46 14.35 -10.25 -6.74
C CYS A 46 13.68 -11.38 -5.93
N LEU A 47 12.35 -11.39 -5.81
CA LEU A 47 11.63 -12.44 -5.09
C LEU A 47 11.46 -13.74 -5.90
N GLN A 48 11.56 -13.67 -7.24
CA GLN A 48 11.45 -14.85 -8.11
C GLN A 48 12.73 -15.70 -8.16
N ASP A 49 13.88 -15.15 -7.75
CA ASP A 49 15.12 -15.90 -7.59
C ASP A 49 14.95 -17.09 -6.64
N GLU A 50 14.10 -16.94 -5.62
CA GLU A 50 13.70 -18.02 -4.73
C GLU A 50 12.17 -18.15 -4.73
N LYS A 51 11.63 -19.12 -5.48
CA LYS A 51 10.18 -19.34 -5.65
C LYS A 51 9.36 -19.26 -4.36
N HIS A 52 9.89 -19.77 -3.25
CA HIS A 52 9.20 -19.77 -1.96
C HIS A 52 8.97 -18.36 -1.40
N LEU A 53 9.86 -17.40 -1.68
CA LEU A 53 9.73 -16.01 -1.25
C LEU A 53 8.57 -15.32 -1.97
N TRP A 54 8.48 -15.51 -3.29
CA TRP A 54 7.39 -14.95 -4.09
C TRP A 54 6.03 -15.53 -3.70
N GLU A 55 5.94 -16.84 -3.49
CA GLU A 55 4.71 -17.50 -3.03
C GLU A 55 4.26 -17.01 -1.66
N THR A 56 5.22 -16.85 -0.72
CA THR A 56 4.93 -16.33 0.63
C THR A 56 4.49 -14.87 0.57
N PHE A 57 5.14 -14.04 -0.26
CA PHE A 57 4.72 -12.67 -0.50
C PHE A 57 3.29 -12.60 -1.09
N LEU A 58 2.95 -13.47 -2.04
CA LEU A 58 1.61 -13.57 -2.61
C LEU A 58 0.56 -14.05 -1.61
N SER A 59 0.94 -14.85 -0.62
CA SER A 59 0.05 -15.31 0.46
C SER A 59 -0.40 -14.17 1.39
N TYR A 60 0.33 -13.06 1.44
CA TYR A 60 -0.04 -11.90 2.23
C TYR A 60 -1.29 -11.19 1.68
N SER A 61 -2.08 -10.62 2.59
CA SER A 61 -3.24 -9.81 2.20
C SER A 61 -2.82 -8.63 1.31
N GLU A 62 -3.72 -8.19 0.42
CA GLU A 62 -3.46 -7.06 -0.47
C GLU A 62 -3.01 -5.81 0.29
N THR A 63 -3.63 -5.50 1.43
CA THR A 63 -3.23 -4.39 2.30
C THR A 63 -1.81 -4.54 2.81
N LYS A 64 -1.38 -5.75 3.19
CA LYS A 64 -0.02 -6.00 3.68
C LYS A 64 1.00 -5.88 2.55
N ARG A 65 0.70 -6.43 1.37
CA ARG A 65 1.56 -6.30 0.18
C ARG A 65 1.73 -4.83 -0.23
N LYS A 66 0.64 -4.06 -0.31
CA LYS A 66 0.68 -2.62 -0.61
C LYS A 66 1.54 -1.86 0.40
N LYS A 67 1.35 -2.08 1.70
CA LYS A 67 2.18 -1.43 2.74
C LYS A 67 3.67 -1.73 2.60
N LEU A 68 4.04 -2.95 2.23
CA LEU A 68 5.45 -3.31 2.02
C LEU A 68 6.03 -2.61 0.79
N ILE A 69 5.27 -2.59 -0.31
CA ILE A 69 5.68 -1.86 -1.53
C ILE A 69 5.79 -0.35 -1.22
N ASP A 70 4.76 0.25 -0.63
CA ASP A 70 4.80 1.66 -0.23
C ASP A 70 5.99 1.96 0.68
N TRP A 71 6.29 1.07 1.64
CA TRP A 71 7.43 1.23 2.52
C TRP A 71 8.77 1.17 1.77
N ILE A 72 8.96 0.26 0.81
CA ILE A 72 10.17 0.25 -0.02
C ILE A 72 10.31 1.59 -0.77
N TYR A 73 9.24 2.00 -1.45
CA TYR A 73 9.27 3.09 -2.43
C TYR A 73 8.99 4.48 -1.85
N GLN A 74 8.70 4.57 -0.55
CA GLN A 74 8.68 5.82 0.18
C GLN A 74 10.08 6.47 0.24
N SER A 75 11.17 5.67 0.17
CA SER A 75 12.51 6.24 0.02
C SER A 75 12.77 6.61 -1.44
N LYS A 76 13.37 7.78 -1.65
CA LYS A 76 13.85 8.23 -2.97
C LYS A 76 15.26 7.72 -3.28
N ASN A 77 15.97 7.20 -2.28
CA ASN A 77 17.33 6.70 -2.43
C ASN A 77 17.31 5.24 -2.89
N GLU A 78 18.00 4.93 -3.99
CA GLU A 78 18.10 3.59 -4.55
C GLU A 78 18.79 2.61 -3.58
N ASP A 79 19.85 3.03 -2.88
CA ASP A 79 20.52 2.19 -1.89
C ASP A 79 19.58 1.80 -0.74
N GLU A 80 18.73 2.73 -0.32
CA GLU A 80 17.79 2.49 0.76
C GLU A 80 16.62 1.61 0.32
N LYS A 81 16.17 1.74 -0.93
CA LYS A 81 15.21 0.81 -1.54
C LYS A 81 15.78 -0.61 -1.57
N ALA A 82 17.02 -0.77 -2.04
CA ALA A 82 17.70 -2.06 -2.09
C ALA A 82 17.81 -2.70 -0.70
N ASN A 83 18.20 -1.92 0.32
CA ASN A 83 18.26 -2.39 1.70
C ASN A 83 16.89 -2.85 2.22
N ARG A 84 15.81 -2.12 1.91
CA ARG A 84 14.44 -2.49 2.31
C ARG A 84 13.95 -3.77 1.62
N ILE A 85 14.33 -3.98 0.35
CA ILE A 85 14.04 -5.23 -0.36
C ILE A 85 14.73 -6.42 0.33
N VAL A 86 16.02 -6.27 0.66
CA VAL A 86 16.79 -7.30 1.40
C VAL A 86 16.16 -7.59 2.77
N GLU A 87 15.69 -6.56 3.48
CA GLU A 87 15.02 -6.72 4.77
C GLU A 87 13.73 -7.53 4.65
N ILE A 88 12.94 -7.30 3.60
CA ILE A 88 11.72 -8.08 3.31
C ILE A 88 12.05 -9.52 2.98
N ILE A 89 13.08 -9.76 2.15
CA ILE A 89 13.55 -11.10 1.81
C ILE A 89 13.96 -11.86 3.07
N ASN A 90 14.80 -11.27 3.92
CA ASN A 90 15.24 -11.88 5.17
C ASN A 90 14.06 -12.19 6.09
N ARG A 91 13.10 -11.27 6.20
CA ARG A 91 11.90 -11.48 7.01
C ARG A 91 11.08 -12.66 6.52
N ILE A 92 10.81 -12.73 5.22
CA ILE A 92 10.06 -13.84 4.61
C ILE A 92 10.83 -15.17 4.79
N SER A 93 12.14 -15.17 4.58
CA SER A 93 13.00 -16.34 4.77
C SER A 93 13.02 -16.84 6.22
N SER A 94 12.90 -15.93 7.19
CA SER A 94 12.89 -16.24 8.63
C SER A 94 11.55 -16.72 9.19
N GLU A 95 10.43 -16.54 8.47
CA GLU A 95 9.09 -16.98 8.90
C GLU A 95 8.87 -18.51 8.70
N LYS A 96 9.96 -19.29 8.73
CA LYS A 96 9.99 -20.74 8.49
C LYS A 96 9.71 -21.57 9.75
#